data_AF-A0A1I4FM63-F1
#
_entry.id   AF-A0A1I4FM63-F1
#
_cell.length_a   1.000
_cell.length_b   1.000
_cell.length_c   1.000
_cell.angle_alpha   90.00
_cell.angle_beta   90.00
_cell.angle_gamma   90.00
#
_symmetry.space_group_name_H-M   'P 1'
#
loop_
_entity.id
_entity.type
_entity.pdbx_description
1 polymer ?
#
loop_
_entity_poly.entity_id
_entity_poly.type
_entity_poly.pdbx_seq_one_letter_code
_entity_poly.pdbx_strand_id
1 'polypeptide(L)'
;MSPIEAAGVLGVSPSATRDEVLQAYAARLSEAGADDTRRDALTAARDALLAATSWHLPGPPAPVEPQQGPSEQRQAPTAPQLPQQPPTTPPSQPAQPSPSQQPIFPQPTFAPPAPRHSASPSGPHPGGPYPGGPYPGYPQAVPPQPGPPYAGPAAPGPWYPGPPARRRLSTGAIVGITVGGIAAGLVILLVMVFAITSIGDSTRRLAESGSSSSAPYAPPSDTPSSGPSDGSTDPATEDYDVDGVHVHYVDGWTFELTPTQSCVGATITAGFADSVDGDTLDEWTVTADLKAGVPYELTIPDSASTHQYVGIDSIDCTQT
;
A
#
# COMPACT_ATOMS: atom_id res chain seq x y z
N MET A 1 -9.52 13.72 16.28
CA MET A 1 -10.18 12.75 17.19
C MET A 1 -9.12 12.18 18.11
N SER A 2 -9.38 12.07 19.42
CA SER A 2 -8.40 11.48 20.35
C SER A 2 -8.40 9.94 20.28
N PRO A 3 -7.31 9.22 20.62
CA PRO A 3 -7.29 7.75 20.56
C PRO A 3 -8.35 7.09 21.46
N ILE A 4 -8.63 7.65 22.63
CA ILE A 4 -9.67 7.14 23.56
C ILE A 4 -11.07 7.30 22.96
N GLU A 5 -11.34 8.45 22.34
CA GLU A 5 -12.60 8.72 21.65
C GLU A 5 -12.78 7.80 20.44
N ALA A 6 -11.72 7.64 19.63
CA ALA A 6 -11.70 6.75 18.48
C ALA A 6 -11.94 5.28 18.85
N ALA A 7 -11.33 4.81 19.94
CA ALA A 7 -11.58 3.48 20.50
C ALA A 7 -13.06 3.30 20.90
N GLY A 8 -13.68 4.33 21.48
CA GLY A 8 -15.10 4.34 21.81
C GLY A 8 -16.00 4.28 20.57
N VAL A 9 -15.63 4.96 19.49
CA VAL A 9 -16.37 4.96 18.21
C VAL A 9 -16.34 3.57 17.55
N LEU A 10 -15.18 2.90 17.52
CA LEU A 10 -15.07 1.55 16.96
C LEU A 10 -15.56 0.46 17.91
N GLY A 11 -15.56 0.71 19.22
CA GLY A 11 -15.91 -0.27 20.26
C GLY A 11 -14.76 -1.23 20.59
N VAL A 12 -13.51 -0.75 20.51
CA VAL A 12 -12.29 -1.53 20.81
C VAL A 12 -11.57 -0.97 22.04
N SER A 13 -10.58 -1.70 22.56
CA SER A 13 -9.68 -1.17 23.59
C SER A 13 -8.78 -0.07 23.01
N PRO A 14 -8.41 0.99 23.76
CA PRO A 14 -7.37 1.93 23.35
C PRO A 14 -6.00 1.28 23.11
N SER A 15 -5.80 0.06 23.62
CA SER A 15 -4.61 -0.77 23.43
C SER A 15 -4.80 -1.86 22.36
N ALA A 16 -5.84 -1.77 21.54
CA ALA A 16 -6.13 -2.77 20.52
C ALA A 16 -5.00 -2.84 19.48
N THR A 17 -4.72 -4.06 18.99
CA THR A 17 -3.72 -4.25 17.94
C THR A 17 -4.21 -3.67 16.60
N ARG A 18 -3.29 -3.49 15.64
CA ARG A 18 -3.63 -3.04 14.28
C ARG A 18 -4.75 -3.89 13.67
N ASP A 19 -4.64 -5.21 13.79
CA ASP A 19 -5.60 -6.15 13.22
C ASP A 19 -6.97 -6.05 13.88
N GLU A 20 -7.01 -5.90 15.22
CA GLU A 20 -8.27 -5.72 15.96
C GLU A 20 -8.98 -4.42 15.55
N VAL A 21 -8.23 -3.33 15.34
CA VAL A 21 -8.78 -2.05 14.87
C VAL A 21 -9.37 -2.18 13.45
N LEU A 22 -8.66 -2.85 12.53
CA LEU A 22 -9.12 -3.05 11.15
C LEU A 22 -10.36 -3.96 11.11
N GLN A 23 -10.37 -5.04 11.90
CA GLN A 23 -11.51 -5.94 11.98
C GLN A 23 -12.75 -5.24 12.55
N ALA A 24 -12.60 -4.45 13.61
CA ALA A 24 -13.71 -3.68 14.19
C ALA A 24 -14.22 -2.60 13.22
N TYR A 25 -13.33 -1.92 12.50
CA TYR A 25 -13.70 -0.96 11.47
C TYR A 25 -14.55 -1.60 10.37
N ALA A 26 -14.12 -2.74 9.81
CA ALA A 26 -14.86 -3.43 8.77
C ALA A 26 -16.28 -3.86 9.22
N ALA A 27 -16.38 -4.41 10.43
CA ALA A 27 -17.67 -4.77 11.03
C ALA A 27 -18.59 -3.54 11.16
N ARG A 28 -18.09 -2.43 11.71
CA ARG A 28 -18.86 -1.19 11.90
C ARG A 28 -19.23 -0.50 10.59
N LEU A 29 -18.36 -0.58 9.59
CA LEU A 29 -18.62 0.00 8.27
C LEU A 29 -19.79 -0.71 7.58
N SER A 30 -19.91 -2.03 7.74
CA SER A 30 -21.07 -2.79 7.25
C SER A 30 -22.37 -2.39 7.96
N GLU A 31 -22.33 -2.13 9.27
CA GLU A 31 -23.49 -1.68 10.05
C GLU A 31 -23.94 -0.25 9.71
N ALA A 32 -23.02 0.59 9.23
CA ALA A 32 -23.30 1.98 8.90
C ALA A 32 -24.15 2.15 7.63
N GLY A 33 -24.16 1.15 6.74
CA GLY A 33 -24.92 1.20 5.49
C GLY A 33 -24.50 2.39 4.62
N ALA A 34 -25.47 3.21 4.22
CA ALA A 34 -25.31 4.40 3.37
C ALA A 34 -25.26 5.72 4.17
N ASP A 35 -25.05 5.69 5.48
CA ASP A 35 -24.87 6.91 6.28
C ASP A 35 -23.43 7.44 6.13
N ASP A 36 -23.22 8.36 5.19
CA ASP A 36 -21.91 8.92 4.88
C ASP A 36 -21.24 9.58 6.10
N THR A 37 -22.01 10.30 6.92
CA THR A 37 -21.47 10.97 8.12
C THR A 37 -20.94 9.94 9.13
N ARG A 38 -21.63 8.81 9.26
CA ARG A 38 -21.19 7.71 10.12
C ARG A 38 -19.96 7.00 9.55
N ARG A 39 -19.90 6.78 8.24
CA ARG A 39 -18.74 6.16 7.57
C ARG A 39 -17.49 7.03 7.69
N ASP A 40 -17.63 8.34 7.57
CA ASP A 40 -16.54 9.32 7.76
C ASP A 40 -16.04 9.29 9.21
N ALA A 41 -16.94 9.26 10.20
CA ALA A 41 -16.57 9.17 11.60
C ALA A 41 -15.82 7.87 11.94
N LEU A 42 -16.24 6.73 11.37
CA LEU A 42 -15.56 5.44 11.52
C LEU A 42 -14.16 5.46 10.90
N THR A 43 -14.02 6.10 9.75
CA THR A 43 -12.73 6.22 9.04
C THR A 43 -11.77 7.11 9.83
N ALA A 44 -12.23 8.26 10.31
CA ALA A 44 -11.45 9.14 11.17
C ALA A 44 -11.03 8.46 12.49
N ALA A 45 -11.87 7.58 13.05
CA ALA A 45 -11.55 6.81 14.25
C ALA A 45 -10.46 5.76 13.99
N ARG A 46 -10.55 5.02 12.87
CA ARG A 46 -9.51 4.06 12.44
C ARG A 46 -8.16 4.77 12.29
N ASP A 47 -8.12 5.87 11.55
CA ASP A 47 -6.88 6.58 11.24
C ASP A 47 -6.25 7.17 12.51
N ALA A 48 -7.06 7.70 13.43
CA ALA A 48 -6.57 8.21 14.72
C ALA A 48 -5.96 7.10 15.61
N LEU A 49 -6.50 5.88 15.56
CA LEU A 49 -5.94 4.73 16.28
C LEU A 49 -4.65 4.24 15.64
N LEU A 50 -4.62 4.05 14.32
CA LEU A 50 -3.41 3.61 13.60
C LEU A 50 -2.25 4.60 13.77
N ALA A 51 -2.54 5.90 13.75
CA ALA A 51 -1.56 6.94 14.02
C ALA A 51 -1.06 6.96 15.48
N ALA A 52 -1.82 6.41 16.43
CA ALA A 52 -1.41 6.28 17.83
C ALA A 52 -0.61 4.99 18.08
N THR A 53 -0.91 3.90 17.36
CA THR A 53 -0.22 2.61 17.51
C THR A 53 1.22 2.65 17.02
N SER A 54 1.55 3.52 16.05
CA SER A 54 2.94 3.75 15.60
C SER A 54 3.88 4.23 16.71
N TRP A 55 3.34 4.78 17.80
CA TRP A 55 4.11 5.19 18.98
C TRP A 55 4.34 4.08 20.00
N HIS A 56 3.64 2.95 19.86
CA HIS A 56 3.68 1.83 20.81
C HIS A 56 4.46 0.62 20.33
N LEU A 57 5.33 0.78 19.31
CA LEU A 57 6.34 -0.23 19.00
C LEU A 57 7.03 -0.64 20.32
N PRO A 58 6.85 -1.89 20.79
CA PRO A 58 7.59 -2.36 21.94
C PRO A 58 9.06 -2.22 21.55
N GLY A 59 9.74 -1.26 22.17
CA GLY A 59 11.17 -1.09 21.95
C GLY A 59 11.82 -2.46 22.11
N PRO A 60 12.81 -2.80 21.27
CA PRO A 60 13.51 -4.08 21.38
C PRO A 60 13.85 -4.30 22.85
N PRO A 61 13.61 -5.51 23.40
CA PRO A 61 13.88 -5.77 24.80
C PRO A 61 15.29 -5.27 25.08
N ALA A 62 15.41 -4.29 25.98
CA ALA A 62 16.69 -3.68 26.30
C ALA A 62 17.69 -4.81 26.53
N PRO A 63 18.88 -4.77 25.91
CA PRO A 63 19.89 -5.79 26.12
C PRO A 63 20.04 -5.99 27.62
N VAL A 64 19.73 -7.18 28.12
CA VAL A 64 19.96 -7.53 29.51
C VAL A 64 21.46 -7.48 29.68
N GLU A 65 21.95 -6.34 30.19
CA GLU A 65 23.36 -6.12 30.45
C GLU A 65 23.81 -7.23 31.41
N PRO A 66 24.68 -8.17 31.00
CA PRO A 66 25.14 -9.20 31.89
C PRO A 66 25.95 -8.51 32.99
N GLN A 67 25.48 -8.64 34.22
CA GLN A 67 26.17 -8.22 35.44
C GLN A 67 27.65 -8.63 35.35
N GLN A 68 28.52 -7.64 35.12
CA GLN A 68 29.97 -7.82 35.16
C GLN A 68 30.37 -8.20 36.59
N GLY A 69 30.87 -9.42 36.75
CA GLY A 69 31.59 -9.83 37.94
C GLY A 69 32.88 -9.01 38.13
N PRO A 70 33.40 -8.94 39.37
CA PRO A 70 34.50 -8.06 39.71
C PRO A 70 35.80 -8.45 38.99
N SER A 71 36.49 -7.41 38.54
CA SER A 71 37.72 -7.37 37.76
C SER A 71 38.92 -8.03 38.47
N GLU A 72 39.50 -9.06 37.85
CA GLU A 72 40.84 -9.53 38.18
C GLU A 72 41.86 -9.00 37.14
N GLN A 73 42.69 -8.11 37.64
CA GLN A 73 43.74 -7.36 36.98
C GLN A 73 45.00 -8.22 36.81
N ARG A 74 45.40 -8.58 35.57
CA ARG A 74 46.79 -9.04 35.29
C ARG A 74 47.33 -8.56 33.94
N GLN A 75 48.22 -7.56 34.09
CA GLN A 75 49.51 -7.30 33.44
C GLN A 75 49.89 -7.99 32.11
N ALA A 76 50.32 -7.15 31.17
CA ALA A 76 51.18 -7.47 30.02
C ALA A 76 52.61 -7.85 30.45
N PRO A 77 53.38 -8.52 29.56
CA PRO A 77 54.57 -7.86 29.03
C PRO A 77 54.90 -8.18 27.55
N THR A 78 55.93 -7.47 27.08
CA THR A 78 56.39 -7.08 25.75
C THR A 78 57.22 -8.12 24.95
N ALA A 79 57.01 -8.20 23.61
CA ALA A 79 57.91 -8.56 22.44
C ALA A 79 58.77 -9.87 22.47
N PRO A 80 59.31 -10.47 21.35
CA PRO A 80 59.71 -9.93 20.02
C PRO A 80 59.41 -10.81 18.75
N GLN A 81 59.93 -10.40 17.58
CA GLN A 81 59.65 -10.83 16.18
C GLN A 81 60.27 -12.17 15.63
N LEU A 82 59.72 -12.62 14.46
CA LEU A 82 60.26 -13.41 13.29
C LEU A 82 60.34 -14.97 13.40
N PRO A 83 60.44 -15.77 12.29
CA PRO A 83 59.96 -15.70 10.88
C PRO A 83 59.26 -17.00 10.32
N GLN A 84 58.51 -16.89 9.20
CA GLN A 84 58.21 -17.84 8.08
C GLN A 84 57.83 -19.36 8.21
N GLN A 85 56.86 -19.76 7.34
CA GLN A 85 56.57 -21.07 6.64
C GLN A 85 55.70 -22.17 7.30
N PRO A 86 55.04 -23.13 6.56
CA PRO A 86 54.35 -23.12 5.25
C PRO A 86 52.92 -23.81 5.35
N PRO A 87 52.30 -24.52 4.35
CA PRO A 87 50.86 -24.42 4.07
C PRO A 87 49.95 -25.55 4.63
N THR A 88 48.64 -25.42 4.35
CA THR A 88 47.56 -26.44 4.31
C THR A 88 47.03 -27.05 5.61
N THR A 89 45.80 -26.65 5.98
CA THR A 89 44.70 -27.57 6.33
C THR A 89 43.36 -26.83 6.21
N PRO A 90 42.34 -27.37 5.50
CA PRO A 90 41.00 -26.79 5.50
C PRO A 90 40.34 -27.00 6.86
N PRO A 91 39.65 -26.00 7.44
CA PRO A 91 38.88 -26.23 8.66
C PRO A 91 37.67 -27.11 8.33
N SER A 92 37.62 -28.23 9.05
CA SER A 92 36.48 -29.11 9.17
C SER A 92 35.23 -28.31 9.52
N GLN A 93 34.15 -28.56 8.79
CA GLN A 93 32.80 -28.08 9.11
C GLN A 93 32.48 -28.39 10.58
N PRO A 94 32.02 -27.42 11.37
CA PRO A 94 31.46 -27.72 12.67
C PRO A 94 30.19 -28.56 12.49
N ALA A 95 30.13 -29.67 13.22
CA ALA A 95 28.97 -30.52 13.32
C ALA A 95 27.76 -29.68 13.75
N GLN A 96 26.73 -29.70 12.91
CA GLN A 96 25.43 -29.09 13.15
C GLN A 96 24.80 -29.76 14.39
N PRO A 97 24.53 -29.01 15.48
CA PRO A 97 23.88 -29.58 16.65
C PRO A 97 22.44 -29.95 16.29
N SER A 98 22.07 -31.18 16.64
CA SER A 98 20.71 -31.69 16.55
C SER A 98 19.74 -30.77 17.30
N PRO A 99 18.54 -30.47 16.75
CA PRO A 99 17.54 -29.72 17.49
C PRO A 99 17.08 -30.56 18.68
N SER A 100 17.44 -30.10 19.88
CA SER A 100 16.90 -30.58 21.14
C SER A 100 15.39 -30.41 21.14
N GLN A 101 14.70 -31.52 21.42
CA GLN A 101 13.26 -31.63 21.61
C GLN A 101 12.74 -30.52 22.53
N GLN A 102 11.83 -29.69 22.01
CA GLN A 102 11.06 -28.80 22.86
C GLN A 102 10.07 -29.62 23.70
N PRO A 103 9.89 -29.28 24.99
CA PRO A 103 8.91 -29.92 25.85
C PRO A 103 7.49 -29.60 25.38
N ILE A 104 6.70 -30.66 25.24
CA ILE A 104 5.26 -30.62 25.01
C ILE A 104 4.60 -29.94 26.22
N PHE A 105 4.13 -28.71 26.04
CA PHE A 105 3.21 -28.08 26.99
C PHE A 105 1.78 -28.59 26.70
N PRO A 106 1.03 -29.06 27.72
CA PRO A 106 -0.35 -29.46 27.55
C PRO A 106 -1.21 -28.24 27.18
N GLN A 107 -1.88 -28.31 26.02
CA GLN A 107 -2.87 -27.33 25.61
C GLN A 107 -4.05 -27.32 26.61
N PRO A 108 -4.47 -26.15 27.14
CA PRO A 108 -5.74 -26.06 27.84
C PRO A 108 -6.88 -26.19 26.82
N THR A 109 -7.67 -27.24 26.97
CA THR A 109 -8.93 -27.45 26.24
C THR A 109 -9.92 -26.36 26.65
N PHE A 110 -9.98 -25.27 25.89
CA PHE A 110 -11.06 -24.29 26.04
C PHE A 110 -12.30 -24.82 25.31
N ALA A 111 -13.27 -25.27 26.10
CA ALA A 111 -14.61 -25.58 25.64
C ALA A 111 -15.29 -24.29 25.10
N PRO A 112 -16.06 -24.39 24.00
CA PRO A 112 -16.80 -23.25 23.47
C PRO A 112 -17.85 -22.77 24.48
N PRO A 113 -17.97 -21.46 24.77
CA PRO A 113 -19.06 -20.94 25.57
C PRO A 113 -20.39 -21.12 24.82
N ALA A 114 -21.35 -21.74 25.50
CA ALA A 114 -22.71 -21.94 25.03
C ALA A 114 -23.39 -20.59 24.66
N PRO A 115 -24.29 -20.58 23.66
CA PRO A 115 -25.03 -19.39 23.29
C PRO A 115 -25.90 -18.93 24.45
N ARG A 116 -25.62 -17.71 24.95
CA ARG A 116 -26.52 -17.04 25.89
C ARG A 116 -27.70 -16.47 25.11
N HIS A 117 -28.85 -17.12 25.28
CA HIS A 117 -30.16 -16.55 24.96
C HIS A 117 -30.40 -15.32 25.83
N SER A 118 -30.26 -14.13 25.25
CA SER A 118 -30.73 -12.89 25.85
C SER A 118 -32.23 -12.77 25.63
N ALA A 119 -32.95 -12.78 26.74
CA ALA A 119 -34.39 -12.61 26.83
C ALA A 119 -34.86 -11.28 26.21
N SER A 120 -35.95 -11.38 25.45
CA SER A 120 -36.78 -10.25 25.02
C SER A 120 -37.37 -9.50 26.21
N PRO A 121 -37.40 -8.15 26.19
CA PRO A 121 -38.40 -7.38 26.92
C PRO A 121 -39.61 -7.17 26.00
N SER A 122 -40.65 -7.92 26.30
CA SER A 122 -42.03 -7.61 25.92
C SER A 122 -42.46 -6.30 26.59
N GLY A 123 -42.99 -5.37 25.79
CA GLY A 123 -43.57 -4.11 26.28
C GLY A 123 -44.43 -3.45 25.19
N PRO A 124 -45.77 -3.45 25.31
CA PRO A 124 -46.70 -2.99 24.29
C PRO A 124 -46.94 -1.49 24.40
N HIS A 125 -47.28 -0.77 23.32
CA HIS A 125 -48.25 0.33 23.30
C HIS A 125 -48.67 0.68 21.86
N PRO A 126 -49.97 0.52 21.51
CA PRO A 126 -50.57 1.02 20.29
C PRO A 126 -51.39 2.30 20.55
N GLY A 127 -51.30 3.28 19.65
CA GLY A 127 -52.20 4.44 19.59
C GLY A 127 -51.42 5.70 19.23
N GLY A 128 -51.75 6.46 18.19
CA GLY A 128 -52.85 6.41 17.25
C GLY A 128 -52.63 7.47 16.15
N PRO A 129 -53.53 7.56 15.16
CA PRO A 129 -53.42 8.49 14.04
C PRO A 129 -53.97 9.88 14.41
N TYR A 130 -53.26 10.94 14.04
CA TYR A 130 -53.82 12.29 14.03
C TYR A 130 -53.87 12.86 12.60
N PRO A 131 -55.06 13.13 12.06
CA PRO A 131 -55.26 13.81 10.79
C PRO A 131 -55.56 15.31 10.99
N GLY A 132 -55.16 16.13 10.02
CA GLY A 132 -55.88 17.35 9.68
C GLY A 132 -55.20 18.68 10.02
N GLY A 133 -54.97 19.49 8.97
CA GLY A 133 -54.80 20.94 9.10
C GLY A 133 -54.11 21.60 7.90
N PRO A 134 -54.86 22.18 6.93
CA PRO A 134 -54.31 22.98 5.83
C PRO A 134 -54.08 24.43 6.30
N TYR A 135 -52.89 24.99 6.07
CA TYR A 135 -52.64 26.42 6.28
C TYR A 135 -52.65 27.20 4.94
N PRO A 136 -53.55 28.19 4.77
CA PRO A 136 -53.62 29.04 3.58
C PRO A 136 -52.57 30.16 3.62
N GLY A 137 -52.24 30.67 2.43
CA GLY A 137 -51.02 31.39 2.13
C GLY A 137 -50.90 32.83 2.63
N TYR A 138 -49.67 33.34 2.50
CA TYR A 138 -49.36 34.75 2.31
C TYR A 138 -48.16 34.89 1.36
N PRO A 139 -48.23 35.79 0.36
CA PRO A 139 -47.10 36.10 -0.51
C PRO A 139 -46.19 37.10 0.20
N GLN A 140 -44.94 36.72 0.52
CA GLN A 140 -43.97 37.66 1.08
C GLN A 140 -43.12 38.26 -0.04
N ALA A 141 -43.32 39.56 -0.22
CA ALA A 141 -42.69 40.42 -1.20
C ALA A 141 -41.18 40.53 -0.99
N VAL A 142 -40.48 40.57 -2.12
CA VAL A 142 -39.06 40.90 -2.27
C VAL A 142 -38.85 42.39 -1.97
N PRO A 143 -37.93 42.78 -1.06
CA PRO A 143 -37.43 44.14 -1.01
C PRO A 143 -36.27 44.33 -2.01
N PRO A 144 -36.33 45.32 -2.92
CA PRO A 144 -35.18 45.76 -3.70
C PRO A 144 -34.55 46.98 -3.02
N GLN A 145 -33.24 46.99 -2.72
CA GLN A 145 -32.47 48.23 -2.48
C GLN A 145 -31.00 47.93 -2.09
N PRO A 146 -30.09 48.94 -2.05
CA PRO A 146 -29.59 49.78 -3.13
C PRO A 146 -28.03 49.76 -3.18
N GLY A 147 -27.42 50.23 -4.27
CA GLY A 147 -25.96 50.26 -4.40
C GLY A 147 -25.23 51.18 -3.41
N PRO A 148 -23.91 51.03 -3.22
CA PRO A 148 -23.11 52.01 -2.50
C PRO A 148 -22.35 52.96 -3.43
N PRO A 149 -22.46 54.29 -3.23
CA PRO A 149 -21.49 55.26 -3.69
C PRO A 149 -20.53 55.69 -2.57
N TYR A 150 -19.37 56.17 -3.03
CA TYR A 150 -18.45 57.11 -2.40
C TYR A 150 -17.35 56.62 -1.44
N ALA A 151 -16.16 57.11 -1.81
CA ALA A 151 -14.85 56.97 -1.22
C ALA A 151 -14.73 57.63 0.17
N GLY A 152 -13.88 57.02 1.01
CA GLY A 152 -13.35 57.57 2.25
C GLY A 152 -11.94 56.99 2.52
N PRO A 153 -11.09 57.68 3.30
CA PRO A 153 -9.65 57.66 3.09
C PRO A 153 -8.88 56.60 3.90
N ALA A 154 -7.92 55.99 3.19
CA ALA A 154 -6.60 55.53 3.62
C ALA A 154 -6.45 54.89 5.02
N ALA A 155 -6.57 53.56 5.05
CA ALA A 155 -5.84 52.72 6.00
C ALA A 155 -4.64 52.09 5.26
N PRO A 156 -3.41 52.12 5.83
CA PRO A 156 -2.24 51.49 5.21
C PRO A 156 -2.33 49.97 5.39
N GLY A 157 -2.92 49.31 4.39
CA GLY A 157 -3.00 47.85 4.30
C GLY A 157 -1.79 47.22 3.61
N PRO A 158 -1.55 45.91 3.80
CA PRO A 158 -0.36 45.21 3.36
C PRO A 158 -0.32 45.07 1.82
N TRP A 159 0.86 45.30 1.26
CA TRP A 159 1.14 45.18 -0.17
C TRP A 159 0.93 43.75 -0.67
N TYR A 160 -0.24 43.47 -1.25
CA TYR A 160 -0.44 42.32 -2.13
C TYR A 160 -0.22 42.76 -3.58
N PRO A 161 0.73 42.17 -4.33
CA PRO A 161 0.86 42.42 -5.75
C PRO A 161 -0.39 41.90 -6.47
N GLY A 162 -1.09 42.81 -7.14
CA GLY A 162 -2.28 42.48 -7.92
C GLY A 162 -1.96 41.51 -9.06
N PRO A 163 -2.94 40.71 -9.51
CA PRO A 163 -2.75 39.72 -10.57
C PRO A 163 -2.29 40.39 -11.88
N PRO A 164 -1.34 39.78 -12.61
CA PRO A 164 -0.78 40.36 -13.83
C PRO A 164 -1.85 40.55 -14.89
N ALA A 165 -1.79 41.70 -15.57
CA ALA A 165 -2.70 42.06 -16.65
C ALA A 165 -2.67 40.98 -17.76
N ARG A 166 -3.81 40.32 -17.98
CA ARG A 166 -3.98 39.33 -19.03
C ARG A 166 -3.84 40.02 -20.39
N ARG A 167 -2.66 39.89 -21.01
CA ARG A 167 -2.42 40.30 -22.40
C ARG A 167 -3.28 39.42 -23.30
N ARG A 168 -4.27 40.04 -23.95
CA ARG A 168 -5.08 39.40 -24.98
C ARG A 168 -4.15 39.01 -26.14
N LEU A 169 -3.97 37.70 -26.32
CA LEU A 169 -3.16 37.14 -27.40
C LEU A 169 -3.82 37.43 -28.75
N SER A 170 -3.01 37.92 -29.69
CA SER A 170 -3.39 38.24 -31.07
C SER A 170 -3.96 37.01 -31.77
N THR A 171 -5.03 37.20 -32.54
CA THR A 171 -5.76 36.17 -33.31
C THR A 171 -4.84 35.34 -34.23
N GLY A 172 -3.65 35.85 -34.59
CA GLY A 172 -2.66 35.13 -35.38
C GLY A 172 -1.93 33.98 -34.65
N ALA A 173 -1.85 34.00 -33.31
CA ALA A 173 -1.19 32.94 -32.54
C ALA A 173 -2.06 31.67 -32.42
N ILE A 174 -3.39 31.83 -32.46
CA ILE A 174 -4.35 30.73 -32.34
C ILE A 174 -4.25 29.80 -33.56
N VAL A 175 -4.10 30.36 -34.76
CA VAL A 175 -3.98 29.57 -35.99
C VAL A 175 -2.64 28.82 -36.07
N GLY A 176 -1.56 29.42 -35.56
CA GLY A 176 -0.23 28.78 -35.52
C GLY A 176 -0.18 27.54 -34.62
N ILE A 177 -0.89 27.57 -33.47
CA ILE A 177 -0.95 26.43 -32.55
C ILE A 177 -1.78 25.29 -33.13
N THR A 178 -2.88 25.58 -33.83
CA THR A 178 -3.70 24.51 -34.43
C THR A 178 -2.97 23.74 -35.53
N VAL A 179 -2.15 24.40 -36.35
CA VAL A 179 -1.39 23.70 -37.41
C VAL A 179 -0.16 22.98 -36.85
N GLY A 180 0.54 23.59 -35.89
CA GLY A 180 1.67 22.95 -35.21
C GLY A 180 1.27 21.74 -34.36
N GLY A 181 0.10 21.79 -33.72
CA GLY A 181 -0.44 20.71 -32.90
C GLY A 181 -0.77 19.45 -33.71
N ILE A 182 -1.24 19.58 -34.95
CA ILE A 182 -1.53 18.43 -35.82
C ILE A 182 -0.24 17.72 -36.21
N ALA A 183 0.83 18.45 -36.53
CA ALA A 183 2.13 17.87 -36.88
C ALA A 183 2.76 17.16 -35.67
N ALA A 184 2.75 17.79 -34.49
CA ALA A 184 3.25 17.18 -33.26
C ALA A 184 2.44 15.94 -32.84
N GLY A 185 1.10 16.03 -32.94
CA GLY A 185 0.21 14.90 -32.66
C GLY A 185 0.42 13.72 -33.60
N LEU A 186 0.66 13.97 -34.89
CA LEU A 186 0.97 12.90 -35.86
C LEU A 186 2.30 12.20 -35.57
N VAL A 187 3.32 12.94 -35.09
CA VAL A 187 4.60 12.34 -34.70
C VAL A 187 4.41 11.46 -33.46
N ILE A 188 3.68 11.93 -32.44
CA ILE A 188 3.40 11.14 -31.24
C ILE A 188 2.61 9.87 -31.60
N LEU A 189 1.59 9.99 -32.45
CA LEU A 189 0.80 8.85 -32.91
C LEU A 189 1.66 7.84 -33.70
N LEU A 190 2.58 8.31 -34.55
CA LEU A 190 3.52 7.44 -35.26
C LEU A 190 4.48 6.72 -34.31
N VAL A 191 5.01 7.41 -33.29
CA VAL A 191 5.89 6.80 -32.27
C VAL A 191 5.12 5.75 -31.46
N MET A 192 3.87 6.03 -31.08
CA MET A 192 3.02 5.10 -30.34
C MET A 192 2.70 3.84 -31.17
N VAL A 193 2.35 4.00 -32.46
CA VAL A 193 2.13 2.86 -33.36
C VAL A 193 3.41 2.04 -33.54
N PHE A 194 4.57 2.69 -33.68
CA PHE A 194 5.85 1.99 -33.82
C PHE A 194 6.19 1.17 -32.56
N ALA A 195 6.01 1.76 -31.37
CA ALA A 195 6.22 1.08 -30.09
C ALA A 195 5.33 -0.17 -29.93
N ILE A 196 4.04 -0.08 -30.26
CA ILE A 196 3.12 -1.22 -30.20
C ILE A 196 3.55 -2.32 -31.18
N THR A 197 3.99 -1.97 -32.39
CA THR A 197 4.44 -2.97 -33.38
C THR A 197 5.78 -3.61 -33.03
N SER A 198 6.70 -2.89 -32.36
CA SER A 198 7.98 -3.47 -31.94
C SER A 198 7.84 -4.53 -30.83
N ILE A 199 6.80 -4.44 -30.00
CA ILE A 199 6.53 -5.44 -28.96
C ILE A 199 5.90 -6.72 -29.56
N GLY A 200 5.17 -6.58 -30.68
CA GLY A 200 4.50 -7.69 -31.37
C GLY A 200 5.40 -8.68 -32.12
N ASP A 201 6.62 -8.31 -32.51
CA ASP A 201 7.53 -9.22 -33.22
C ASP A 201 8.29 -10.18 -32.29
N SER A 202 8.40 -9.84 -31.00
CA SER A 202 9.09 -10.68 -30.00
C SER A 202 8.27 -11.91 -29.58
N THR A 203 6.94 -11.89 -29.72
CA THR A 203 6.07 -13.03 -29.36
C THR A 203 5.92 -14.07 -30.47
N ARG A 204 6.34 -13.78 -31.71
CA ARG A 204 6.28 -14.76 -32.81
C ARG A 204 7.38 -15.83 -32.78
N ARG A 205 8.38 -15.73 -31.91
CA ARG A 205 9.44 -16.74 -31.78
C ARG A 205 9.22 -17.78 -30.68
N LEU A 206 8.16 -17.68 -29.88
CA LEU A 206 7.86 -18.65 -28.81
C LEU A 206 6.86 -19.74 -29.20
N ALA A 207 6.32 -19.73 -30.43
CA ALA A 207 5.34 -20.73 -30.89
C ALA A 207 5.94 -21.94 -31.64
N GLU A 208 7.26 -22.05 -31.82
CA GLU A 208 7.85 -23.07 -32.71
C GLU A 208 8.96 -23.95 -32.11
N SER A 209 9.16 -23.92 -30.78
CA SER A 209 10.12 -24.81 -30.12
C SER A 209 9.48 -25.63 -29.00
N GLY A 210 9.12 -26.88 -29.30
CA GLY A 210 9.07 -27.94 -28.28
C GLY A 210 7.78 -28.75 -28.15
N SER A 211 7.30 -29.40 -29.22
CA SER A 211 6.39 -30.55 -29.11
C SER A 211 6.99 -31.78 -29.76
N SER A 212 7.96 -32.38 -29.06
CA SER A 212 8.52 -33.70 -29.35
C SER A 212 8.94 -34.39 -28.06
N SER A 213 8.01 -35.04 -27.36
CA SER A 213 8.31 -36.24 -26.55
C SER A 213 7.02 -36.95 -26.16
N SER A 214 6.81 -38.08 -26.82
CA SER A 214 5.77 -39.06 -26.57
C SER A 214 6.15 -39.91 -25.35
N ALA A 215 5.27 -40.00 -24.35
CA ALA A 215 5.30 -41.05 -23.34
C ALA A 215 3.89 -41.64 -23.20
N PRO A 216 3.73 -42.98 -23.19
CA PRO A 216 2.42 -43.64 -23.21
C PRO A 216 1.85 -43.89 -21.81
N TYR A 217 0.55 -43.60 -21.68
CA TYR A 217 -0.47 -44.19 -20.77
C TYR A 217 -0.15 -44.39 -19.28
N ALA A 218 -0.77 -43.52 -18.47
CA ALA A 218 -1.44 -43.90 -17.22
C ALA A 218 -2.68 -42.99 -17.05
N PRO A 219 -3.91 -43.52 -16.94
CA PRO A 219 -5.10 -42.70 -16.67
C PRO A 219 -5.29 -42.52 -15.15
N PRO A 220 -5.11 -41.31 -14.58
CA PRO A 220 -5.69 -41.00 -13.28
C PRO A 220 -7.14 -40.54 -13.48
N SER A 221 -8.02 -41.17 -12.71
CA SER A 221 -9.46 -40.96 -12.68
C SER A 221 -9.84 -39.50 -12.39
N ASP A 222 -10.60 -38.92 -13.32
CA ASP A 222 -11.36 -37.70 -13.12
C ASP A 222 -12.37 -37.87 -11.98
N THR A 223 -12.06 -37.26 -10.84
CA THR A 223 -13.10 -36.90 -9.86
C THR A 223 -13.11 -35.37 -9.80
N PRO A 224 -14.08 -34.68 -10.43
CA PRO A 224 -14.17 -33.24 -10.30
C PRO A 224 -14.59 -32.92 -8.86
N SER A 225 -13.61 -32.60 -8.02
CA SER A 225 -13.86 -32.02 -6.72
C SER A 225 -14.23 -30.56 -6.91
N SER A 226 -15.50 -30.32 -7.21
CA SER A 226 -16.13 -28.99 -7.14
C SER A 226 -16.28 -28.58 -5.68
N GLY A 227 -15.14 -28.35 -5.01
CA GLY A 227 -15.11 -27.60 -3.76
C GLY A 227 -15.15 -26.11 -4.10
N PRO A 228 -16.02 -25.29 -3.49
CA PRO A 228 -15.91 -23.85 -3.64
C PRO A 228 -14.61 -23.44 -2.94
N SER A 229 -13.59 -23.13 -3.73
CA SER A 229 -12.46 -22.35 -3.26
C SER A 229 -12.98 -20.94 -2.99
N ASP A 230 -13.64 -20.76 -1.85
CA ASP A 230 -13.80 -19.47 -1.18
C ASP A 230 -12.43 -19.03 -0.62
N GLY A 231 -11.41 -19.08 -1.48
CA GLY A 231 -10.15 -18.41 -1.28
C GLY A 231 -10.43 -16.96 -1.59
N SER A 232 -10.77 -16.19 -0.57
CA SER A 232 -10.63 -14.74 -0.58
C SER A 232 -9.13 -14.44 -0.68
N THR A 233 -8.51 -14.75 -1.84
CA THR A 233 -7.22 -14.18 -2.22
C THR A 233 -7.49 -12.70 -2.34
N ASP A 234 -7.02 -11.96 -1.35
CA ASP A 234 -6.98 -10.51 -1.42
C ASP A 234 -6.24 -10.17 -2.71
N PRO A 235 -6.91 -9.60 -3.73
CA PRO A 235 -6.35 -9.42 -5.07
C PRO A 235 -5.09 -8.54 -5.08
N ALA A 236 -4.77 -7.89 -3.95
CA ALA A 236 -3.56 -7.10 -3.76
C ALA A 236 -2.29 -7.92 -3.46
N THR A 237 -2.34 -9.26 -3.41
CA THR A 237 -1.19 -10.11 -2.99
C THR A 237 -0.80 -11.20 -3.99
N GLU A 238 -1.21 -11.09 -5.25
CA GLU A 238 -0.77 -12.05 -6.26
C GLU A 238 0.65 -11.72 -6.74
N ASP A 239 1.54 -12.72 -6.71
CA ASP A 239 2.88 -12.60 -7.27
C ASP A 239 2.81 -12.44 -8.79
N TYR A 240 3.63 -11.56 -9.34
CA TYR A 240 3.64 -11.28 -10.77
C TYR A 240 5.05 -11.01 -11.29
N ASP A 241 5.26 -11.18 -12.59
CA ASP A 241 6.56 -10.96 -13.23
C ASP A 241 6.56 -9.66 -14.05
N VAL A 242 7.57 -8.82 -13.85
CA VAL A 242 7.79 -7.57 -14.60
C VAL A 242 9.18 -7.63 -15.23
N ASP A 243 9.26 -7.58 -16.55
CA ASP A 243 10.52 -7.56 -17.31
C ASP A 243 11.51 -8.69 -16.92
N GLY A 244 10.98 -9.85 -16.54
CA GLY A 244 11.78 -11.01 -16.11
C GLY A 244 12.29 -10.92 -14.66
N VAL A 245 11.66 -10.07 -13.84
CA VAL A 245 11.84 -10.00 -12.39
C VAL A 245 10.54 -10.39 -11.71
N HIS A 246 10.63 -11.35 -10.80
CA HIS A 246 9.49 -11.77 -10.00
C HIS A 246 9.24 -10.74 -8.88
N VAL A 247 8.02 -10.27 -8.76
CA VAL A 247 7.58 -9.26 -7.80
C VAL A 247 6.62 -9.94 -6.82
N HIS A 248 7.02 -9.96 -5.55
CA HIS A 248 6.18 -10.41 -4.43
C HIS A 248 5.85 -9.20 -3.56
N TYR A 249 4.56 -8.97 -3.31
CA TYR A 249 4.12 -7.93 -2.39
C TYR A 249 4.30 -8.41 -0.94
N VAL A 250 4.99 -7.62 -0.11
CA VAL A 250 5.24 -7.97 1.29
C VAL A 250 4.22 -7.29 2.20
N ASP A 251 4.36 -5.98 2.36
CA ASP A 251 3.48 -5.16 3.19
C ASP A 251 3.62 -3.67 2.86
N GLY A 252 2.54 -2.89 3.07
CA GLY A 252 2.57 -1.45 2.81
C GLY A 252 2.96 -1.14 1.36
N TRP A 253 4.08 -0.46 1.17
CA TRP A 253 4.69 -0.20 -0.15
C TRP A 253 6.04 -0.90 -0.31
N THR A 254 6.18 -2.08 0.32
CA THR A 254 7.36 -2.93 0.28
C THR A 254 7.14 -4.10 -0.68
N PHE A 255 8.09 -4.29 -1.59
CA PHE A 255 8.12 -5.36 -2.58
C PHE A 255 9.41 -6.15 -2.47
N GLU A 256 9.32 -7.46 -2.65
CA GLU A 256 10.48 -8.32 -2.84
C GLU A 256 10.66 -8.60 -4.34
N LEU A 257 11.79 -8.17 -4.88
CA LEU A 257 12.13 -8.29 -6.29
C LEU A 257 13.17 -9.40 -6.48
N THR A 258 12.84 -10.46 -7.22
CA THR A 258 13.76 -11.56 -7.53
C THR A 258 14.05 -11.61 -9.03
N PRO A 259 15.16 -11.03 -9.49
CA PRO A 259 15.46 -10.93 -10.91
C PRO A 259 15.99 -12.26 -11.47
N THR A 260 15.65 -12.58 -12.71
CA THR A 260 16.21 -13.77 -13.40
C THR A 260 17.64 -13.56 -13.91
N GLN A 261 18.06 -12.30 -14.06
CA GLN A 261 19.40 -11.90 -14.50
C GLN A 261 19.96 -10.79 -13.61
N SER A 262 21.29 -10.66 -13.56
CA SER A 262 21.93 -9.59 -12.79
C SER A 262 21.94 -8.30 -13.62
N CYS A 263 21.48 -7.20 -13.04
CA CYS A 263 21.42 -5.88 -13.65
C CYS A 263 22.09 -4.87 -12.71
N VAL A 264 23.16 -4.23 -13.15
CA VAL A 264 23.77 -3.11 -12.42
C VAL A 264 23.06 -1.84 -12.86
N GLY A 265 22.63 -1.02 -11.92
CA GLY A 265 21.92 0.23 -12.22
C GLY A 265 20.54 0.04 -12.85
N ALA A 266 19.80 -1.02 -12.49
CA ALA A 266 18.44 -1.21 -12.97
C ALA A 266 17.56 -0.03 -12.52
N THR A 267 16.78 0.53 -13.44
CA THR A 267 15.79 1.57 -13.13
C THR A 267 14.45 0.91 -12.88
N ILE A 268 13.96 0.99 -11.65
CA ILE A 268 12.69 0.42 -11.22
C ILE A 268 11.66 1.56 -11.17
N THR A 269 10.55 1.39 -11.87
CA THR A 269 9.44 2.35 -11.91
C THR A 269 8.24 1.73 -11.20
N ALA A 270 7.72 2.42 -10.20
CA ALA A 270 6.47 2.09 -9.54
C ALA A 270 5.37 3.07 -9.97
N GLY A 271 4.24 2.53 -10.40
CA GLY A 271 3.03 3.29 -10.70
C GLY A 271 2.11 3.34 -9.49
N PHE A 272 1.41 4.46 -9.30
CA PHE A 272 0.40 4.61 -8.27
C PHE A 272 -0.99 4.87 -8.85
N ALA A 273 -2.02 4.33 -8.20
CA ALA A 273 -3.41 4.46 -8.63
C ALA A 273 -4.37 4.64 -7.44
N ASP A 274 -5.58 5.13 -7.72
CA ASP A 274 -6.66 5.26 -6.73
C ASP A 274 -7.50 3.98 -6.56
N SER A 275 -7.28 2.98 -7.42
CA SER A 275 -7.91 1.65 -7.37
C SER A 275 -6.95 0.58 -7.89
N VAL A 276 -7.14 -0.68 -7.47
CA VAL A 276 -6.33 -1.84 -7.92
C VAL A 276 -6.27 -1.96 -9.45
N ASP A 277 -7.42 -1.81 -10.11
CA ASP A 277 -7.52 -1.88 -11.58
C ASP A 277 -7.46 -0.50 -12.27
N GLY A 278 -6.99 0.52 -11.54
CA GLY A 278 -6.96 1.90 -12.03
C GLY A 278 -5.81 2.16 -13.00
N ASP A 279 -5.95 3.20 -13.82
CA ASP A 279 -4.82 3.73 -14.58
C ASP A 279 -3.75 4.30 -13.62
N THR A 280 -2.47 4.19 -13.98
CA THR A 280 -1.36 4.86 -13.28
C THR A 280 -1.57 6.38 -13.33
N LEU A 281 -1.69 7.00 -12.16
CA LEU A 281 -1.91 8.44 -11.97
C LEU A 281 -0.62 9.19 -11.62
N ASP A 282 0.34 8.49 -11.02
CA ASP A 282 1.62 9.03 -10.56
C ASP A 282 2.70 7.95 -10.68
N GLU A 283 3.96 8.36 -10.72
CA GLU A 283 5.09 7.44 -10.91
C GLU A 283 6.26 7.81 -9.98
N TRP A 284 6.92 6.79 -9.44
CA TRP A 284 8.15 6.92 -8.68
C TRP A 284 9.22 6.01 -9.24
N THR A 285 10.44 6.53 -9.34
CA THR A 285 11.57 5.80 -9.92
C THR A 285 12.75 5.74 -8.97
N VAL A 286 13.45 4.61 -8.98
CA VAL A 286 14.70 4.41 -8.24
C VAL A 286 15.68 3.57 -9.05
N THR A 287 16.97 3.75 -8.79
CA THR A 287 18.03 2.94 -9.38
C THR A 287 18.59 1.97 -8.33
N ALA A 288 18.71 0.69 -8.67
CA ALA A 288 19.27 -0.33 -7.79
C ALA A 288 20.10 -1.38 -8.55
N ASP A 289 21.06 -2.00 -7.85
CA ASP A 289 21.80 -3.14 -8.38
C ASP A 289 21.07 -4.43 -8.02
N LEU A 290 20.54 -5.11 -9.04
CA LEU A 290 19.78 -6.35 -8.92
C LEU A 290 20.69 -7.55 -9.24
N LYS A 291 20.68 -8.59 -8.40
CA LYS A 291 21.49 -9.81 -8.60
C LYS A 291 20.59 -10.99 -8.90
N ALA A 292 20.90 -11.73 -9.97
CA ALA A 292 20.12 -12.90 -10.40
C ALA A 292 19.83 -13.87 -9.24
N GLY A 293 18.55 -14.19 -9.05
CA GLY A 293 18.07 -15.14 -8.04
C GLY A 293 18.23 -14.69 -6.59
N VAL A 294 18.64 -13.44 -6.33
CA VAL A 294 18.76 -12.89 -4.98
C VAL A 294 17.60 -11.92 -4.76
N PRO A 295 16.72 -12.18 -3.78
CA PRO A 295 15.68 -11.24 -3.39
C PRO A 295 16.24 -9.87 -3.01
N TYR A 296 15.63 -8.82 -3.55
CA TYR A 296 15.92 -7.44 -3.25
C TYR A 296 14.66 -6.77 -2.68
N GLU A 297 14.75 -6.32 -1.43
CA GLU A 297 13.65 -5.63 -0.76
C GLU A 297 13.63 -4.15 -1.18
N LEU A 298 12.54 -3.73 -1.82
CA LEU A 298 12.29 -2.37 -2.25
C LEU A 298 11.15 -1.78 -1.42
N THR A 299 11.47 -0.79 -0.58
CA THR A 299 10.46 0.00 0.14
C THR A 299 10.31 1.37 -0.51
N ILE A 300 9.12 1.66 -1.01
CA ILE A 300 8.77 2.98 -1.56
C ILE A 300 8.37 3.89 -0.40
N PRO A 301 8.92 5.10 -0.27
CA PRO A 301 8.58 5.99 0.83
C PRO A 301 7.15 6.50 0.71
N ASP A 302 6.39 6.59 1.81
CA ASP A 302 5.01 7.11 1.84
C ASP A 302 4.85 8.51 1.20
N SER A 303 5.92 9.30 1.11
CA SER A 303 5.92 10.61 0.45
C SER A 303 5.99 10.54 -1.07
N ALA A 304 6.18 9.35 -1.66
CA ALA A 304 6.29 9.17 -3.10
C ALA A 304 4.98 9.46 -3.82
N SER A 305 3.83 9.23 -3.17
CA SER A 305 2.53 9.54 -3.74
C SER A 305 1.46 9.80 -2.68
N THR A 306 0.30 10.32 -3.10
CA THR A 306 -0.89 10.44 -2.24
C THR A 306 -1.95 9.37 -2.54
N HIS A 307 -1.67 8.50 -3.51
CA HIS A 307 -2.56 7.46 -3.99
C HIS A 307 -2.51 6.21 -3.09
N GLN A 308 -3.54 5.37 -3.18
CA GLN A 308 -3.75 4.26 -2.23
C GLN A 308 -3.14 2.94 -2.70
N TYR A 309 -2.91 2.78 -4.00
CA TYR A 309 -2.40 1.56 -4.60
C TYR A 309 -1.08 1.85 -5.28
N VAL A 310 -0.17 0.89 -5.21
CA VAL A 310 1.14 0.96 -5.84
C VAL A 310 1.49 -0.40 -6.44
N GLY A 311 2.07 -0.39 -7.63
CA GLY A 311 2.59 -1.57 -8.30
C GLY A 311 3.90 -1.25 -9.00
N ILE A 312 4.74 -2.26 -9.21
CA ILE A 312 5.91 -2.16 -10.09
C ILE A 312 5.44 -2.22 -11.54
N ASP A 313 5.66 -1.14 -12.29
CA ASP A 313 5.20 -0.99 -13.68
C ASP A 313 6.27 -1.45 -14.68
N SER A 314 7.55 -1.15 -14.41
CA SER A 314 8.67 -1.56 -15.28
C SER A 314 9.99 -1.66 -14.52
N ILE A 315 10.87 -2.53 -15.01
CA ILE A 315 12.25 -2.67 -14.53
C ILE A 315 13.19 -2.67 -15.74
N ASP A 316 13.85 -1.53 -15.96
CA ASP A 316 14.78 -1.35 -17.08
C ASP A 316 16.22 -1.70 -16.66
N CYS A 317 16.71 -2.82 -17.19
CA CYS A 317 18.08 -3.30 -17.00
C CYS A 317 19.08 -2.78 -18.06
N THR A 318 18.71 -1.85 -18.95
CA THR A 318 19.53 -1.44 -20.10
C THR A 318 20.63 -0.41 -19.79
N GLN A 319 20.76 0.08 -18.56
CA GLN A 319 21.88 0.93 -18.15
C GLN A 319 23.17 0.11 -17.98
N THR A 320 23.76 -0.33 -19.09
CA THR A 320 25.13 -0.90 -19.15
C THR A 320 26.09 0.00 -19.91
#